data_AF-A0A445DWR6-F1
#
_entry.id   AF-A0A445DWR6-F1
#
_cell.length_a   1.000
_cell.length_b   1.000
_cell.length_c   1.000
_cell.angle_alpha   90.00
_cell.angle_beta   90.00
_cell.angle_gamma   90.00
#
_symmetry.space_group_name_H-M   'P 1'
#
loop_
_entity.id
_entity.type
_entity.pdbx_description
1 polymer ?
#
loop_
_entity_poly.entity_id
_entity_poly.type
_entity_poly.pdbx_seq_one_letter_code
_entity_poly.pdbx_strand_id
1 'polypeptide(L)'
;MMISRSILFSLVFLVFSFLIPTFISSSPVQDPELVVQEVNRQINASIARRSLLASDRRNLGYLSCGSGNPIDDCWRCDPNWEQNRQKLADCAIGFGKNAIGGRDGKIYVVDDSGNDDPVNPKPGTLRHAVIQDEPLWIIFAKDMIITLKEELIMNSYKTIDGRGASVHIANGPCITIQYVTNVIIHGINIHDCKQGGNAMVRDSPRHYGWRTVSDGDGVSIFGGAHIWVDHCSLSNCNDGLIDAIHGSTAITISNNYMTHHDKVMLLGHSDEYTQDKNMQVTIAFNHFGEGLVQRMPRCRLGYFHVVNNDYTHWEMYAIGGSANPTINSQGNRFVAPNDRFSKEVTKHEDAAESEWKNWNWRSEGDMLVNGAFFTASGAGASSSYARASSLSARPSSLVASITTSSGALLCKKGSPC
;
A
#
# COMPACT_ATOMS: atom_id res chain seq x y z
N MET A 1 -37.66 -75.30 -15.90
CA MET A 1 -36.64 -74.34 -16.37
C MET A 1 -37.35 -73.01 -16.59
N MET A 2 -36.76 -71.91 -16.12
CA MET A 2 -37.17 -70.50 -16.31
C MET A 2 -38.09 -69.83 -15.27
N ILE A 3 -37.49 -68.78 -14.68
CA ILE A 3 -38.00 -67.46 -14.26
C ILE A 3 -38.77 -67.36 -12.93
N SER A 4 -38.13 -66.72 -11.95
CA SER A 4 -38.74 -65.61 -11.21
C SER A 4 -37.66 -64.57 -10.86
N ARG A 5 -37.99 -63.30 -11.09
CA ARG A 5 -37.12 -62.13 -11.06
C ARG A 5 -37.04 -61.58 -9.63
N SER A 6 -35.83 -61.30 -9.15
CA SER A 6 -35.59 -60.42 -8.00
C SER A 6 -34.97 -59.12 -8.51
N ILE A 7 -35.69 -58.01 -8.31
CA ILE A 7 -35.26 -56.65 -8.63
C ILE A 7 -34.37 -56.18 -7.47
N LEU A 8 -33.08 -55.97 -7.73
CA LEU A 8 -32.15 -55.34 -6.80
C LEU A 8 -32.05 -53.86 -7.17
N PHE A 9 -32.58 -52.98 -6.31
CA PHE A 9 -32.38 -51.53 -6.41
C PHE A 9 -30.91 -51.22 -6.09
N SER A 10 -30.14 -50.81 -7.09
CA SER A 10 -28.80 -50.27 -6.89
C SER A 10 -28.91 -48.76 -6.65
N LEU A 11 -28.69 -48.33 -5.39
CA LEU A 11 -28.56 -46.92 -5.04
C LEU A 11 -27.19 -46.43 -5.53
N VAL A 12 -27.16 -45.76 -6.68
CA VAL A 12 -26.00 -45.00 -7.14
C VAL A 12 -25.95 -43.70 -6.34
N PHE A 13 -25.08 -43.63 -5.34
CA PHE A 13 -24.73 -42.36 -4.69
C PHE A 13 -23.87 -41.53 -5.66
N LEU A 14 -24.51 -40.62 -6.40
CA LEU A 14 -23.85 -39.52 -7.08
C LEU A 14 -23.28 -38.57 -6.02
N VAL A 15 -21.98 -38.66 -5.76
CA VAL A 15 -21.23 -37.67 -4.98
C VAL A 15 -21.06 -36.43 -5.86
N PHE A 16 -22.04 -35.54 -5.82
CA PHE A 16 -21.86 -34.17 -6.29
C PHE A 16 -20.81 -33.51 -5.41
N SER A 17 -19.59 -33.38 -5.95
CA SER A 17 -18.56 -32.53 -5.38
C SER A 17 -18.98 -31.09 -5.59
N PHE A 18 -19.80 -30.56 -4.68
CA PHE A 18 -19.97 -29.12 -4.53
C PHE A 18 -18.62 -28.55 -4.10
N LEU A 19 -17.91 -27.93 -5.04
CA LEU A 19 -16.86 -26.97 -4.73
C LEU A 19 -17.52 -25.83 -3.96
N ILE A 20 -17.51 -25.92 -2.64
CA ILE A 20 -17.86 -24.82 -1.75
C ILE A 20 -16.81 -23.74 -2.06
N PRO A 21 -17.21 -22.52 -2.49
CA PRO A 21 -16.27 -21.42 -2.53
C PRO A 21 -15.77 -21.26 -1.09
N THR A 22 -14.46 -21.42 -0.88
CA THR A 22 -13.83 -21.06 0.37
C THR A 22 -14.08 -19.58 0.57
N PHE A 23 -15.14 -19.23 1.30
CA PHE A 23 -15.29 -17.91 1.88
C PHE A 23 -14.02 -17.69 2.68
N ILE A 24 -13.19 -16.76 2.20
CA ILE A 24 -12.08 -16.22 2.96
C ILE A 24 -12.74 -15.57 4.18
N SER A 25 -12.87 -16.33 5.25
CA SER A 25 -13.23 -15.81 6.56
C SER A 25 -12.05 -14.94 6.96
N SER A 26 -12.15 -13.65 6.66
CA SER A 26 -11.22 -12.65 7.17
C SER A 26 -11.09 -12.90 8.67
N SER A 27 -9.85 -13.05 9.14
CA SER A 27 -9.53 -12.92 10.56
C SER A 27 -10.35 -11.78 11.17
N PRO A 28 -10.90 -11.90 12.39
CA PRO A 28 -11.70 -10.84 12.99
C PRO A 28 -10.94 -9.52 12.84
N VAL A 29 -11.57 -8.57 12.14
CA VAL A 29 -11.02 -7.24 11.85
C VAL A 29 -10.43 -6.72 13.14
N GLN A 30 -9.09 -6.60 13.20
CA GLN A 30 -8.42 -6.13 14.41
C GLN A 30 -9.01 -4.77 14.76
N ASP A 31 -9.30 -4.53 16.05
CA ASP A 31 -9.77 -3.23 16.52
C ASP A 31 -8.80 -2.16 15.98
N PRO A 32 -9.27 -1.27 15.08
CA PRO A 32 -8.37 -0.36 14.41
C PRO A 32 -7.64 0.57 15.37
N GLU A 33 -8.25 0.87 16.52
CA GLU A 33 -7.62 1.65 17.58
C GLU A 33 -6.40 0.94 18.19
N LEU A 34 -6.43 -0.39 18.34
CA LEU A 34 -5.28 -1.17 18.82
C LEU A 34 -4.13 -1.18 17.80
N VAL A 35 -4.44 -1.17 16.50
CA VAL A 35 -3.41 -1.09 15.45
C VAL A 35 -2.76 0.29 15.44
N VAL A 36 -3.54 1.36 15.60
CA VAL A 36 -3.02 2.73 15.75
C VAL A 36 -2.13 2.84 16.99
N GLN A 37 -2.53 2.24 18.13
CA GLN A 37 -1.70 2.15 19.34
C GLN A 37 -0.37 1.46 19.08
N GLU A 38 -0.40 0.35 18.34
CA GLU A 38 0.80 -0.40 17.99
C GLU A 38 1.75 0.43 17.10
N VAL A 39 1.21 1.14 16.10
CA VAL A 39 1.99 2.07 15.26
C VAL A 39 2.71 3.10 16.11
N ASN A 40 1.98 3.75 17.03
CA ASN A 40 2.57 4.75 17.94
C ASN A 40 3.65 4.13 18.84
N ARG A 41 3.44 2.90 19.33
CA ARG A 41 4.45 2.17 20.11
C ARG A 41 5.72 1.91 19.32
N GLN A 42 5.61 1.48 18.06
CA GLN A 42 6.75 1.20 17.19
C GLN A 42 7.51 2.48 16.83
N ILE A 43 6.79 3.58 16.58
CA ILE A 43 7.38 4.91 16.40
C ILE A 43 8.18 5.30 17.65
N ASN A 44 7.60 5.18 18.85
CA ASN A 44 8.28 5.52 20.11
C ASN A 44 9.49 4.63 20.39
N ALA A 45 9.41 3.33 20.08
CA ALA A 45 10.56 2.43 20.21
C ALA A 45 11.74 2.84 19.32
N SER A 46 11.48 3.34 18.10
CA SER A 46 12.52 3.91 17.24
C SER A 46 13.20 5.14 17.86
N ILE A 47 12.43 6.00 18.54
CA ILE A 47 12.95 7.17 19.26
C ILE A 47 13.91 6.73 20.37
N ALA A 48 13.46 5.80 21.22
CA ALA A 48 14.26 5.32 22.35
C ALA A 48 15.58 4.71 21.88
N ARG A 49 15.56 3.88 20.81
CA ARG A 49 16.78 3.32 20.21
C ARG A 49 17.71 4.42 19.72
N ARG A 50 17.20 5.44 19.02
CA ARG A 50 18.02 6.57 18.53
C ARG A 50 18.65 7.36 19.67
N SER A 51 17.90 7.66 20.73
CA SER A 51 18.39 8.40 21.89
C SER A 51 19.48 7.63 22.63
N LEU A 52 19.31 6.31 22.83
CA LEU A 52 20.33 5.45 23.46
C LEU A 52 21.65 5.44 22.66
N LEU A 53 21.56 5.30 21.33
CA LEU A 53 22.73 5.35 20.44
C LEU A 53 23.43 6.73 20.44
N ALA A 54 22.71 7.82 20.72
CA ALA A 54 23.28 9.16 20.79
C ALA A 54 24.04 9.43 22.12
N SER A 55 23.69 8.73 23.20
CA SER A 55 24.31 8.90 24.53
C SER A 55 25.63 8.13 24.75
N ASP A 56 25.94 7.14 23.92
CA ASP A 56 27.16 6.29 24.04
C ASP A 56 28.44 6.96 23.45
N ARG A 57 28.42 8.30 23.32
CA ARG A 57 29.43 9.11 22.61
C ARG A 57 30.72 9.33 23.39
N ARG A 58 31.47 8.26 23.62
CA ARG A 58 32.94 8.29 23.78
C ARG A 58 33.60 7.06 23.17
N ASN A 59 33.34 6.76 21.89
CA ASN A 59 34.31 6.12 20.99
C ASN A 59 33.70 5.81 19.61
N LEU A 60 34.44 6.16 18.56
CA LEU A 60 34.46 5.54 17.22
C LEU A 60 33.15 5.51 16.40
N GLY A 61 33.03 6.46 15.44
CA GLY A 61 32.62 6.23 14.04
C GLY A 61 31.28 5.56 13.66
N TYR A 62 30.46 5.10 14.60
CA TYR A 62 29.28 4.26 14.36
C TYR A 62 27.95 5.03 14.33
N LEU A 63 27.98 6.34 14.10
CA LEU A 63 26.80 7.15 13.83
C LEU A 63 26.50 7.08 12.33
N SER A 64 25.28 6.66 11.94
CA SER A 64 24.49 7.25 10.82
C SER A 64 23.62 6.23 10.05
N CYS A 65 22.68 5.54 10.70
CA CYS A 65 21.61 4.91 9.90
C CYS A 65 20.19 5.07 10.47
N GLY A 66 20.03 5.50 11.73
CA GLY A 66 18.71 5.88 12.25
C GLY A 66 18.20 7.17 11.61
N SER A 67 17.35 7.06 10.59
CA SER A 67 16.56 8.14 9.99
C SER A 67 15.56 8.69 11.00
N GLY A 68 15.07 7.80 11.87
CA GLY A 68 13.95 8.05 12.77
C GLY A 68 12.61 7.59 12.21
N ASN A 69 12.60 7.07 11.00
CA ASN A 69 11.50 6.31 10.44
C ASN A 69 11.62 4.85 10.91
N PRO A 70 10.65 4.32 11.69
CA PRO A 70 10.74 2.96 12.23
C PRO A 70 10.78 1.86 11.16
N ILE A 71 10.21 2.09 9.98
CA ILE A 71 10.22 1.14 8.87
C ILE A 71 11.65 1.02 8.34
N ASP A 72 12.25 2.13 7.94
CA ASP A 72 13.61 2.17 7.41
C ASP A 72 14.62 1.70 8.45
N ASP A 73 14.51 2.21 9.68
CA ASP A 73 15.43 1.88 10.79
C ASP A 73 15.44 0.37 11.13
N CYS A 74 14.42 -0.39 10.71
CA CYS A 74 14.33 -1.83 10.93
C CYS A 74 15.21 -2.66 9.98
N TRP A 75 15.39 -2.24 8.72
CA TRP A 75 16.11 -3.03 7.71
C TRP A 75 17.26 -2.29 7.03
N ARG A 76 17.15 -0.98 6.84
CA ARG A 76 18.02 -0.18 5.97
C ARG A 76 19.47 -0.12 6.45
N CYS A 77 19.64 -0.27 7.76
CA CYS A 77 20.93 -0.28 8.44
C CYS A 77 21.69 -1.59 8.37
N ASP A 78 21.09 -2.64 7.79
CA ASP A 78 21.80 -3.87 7.52
C ASP A 78 22.70 -3.68 6.29
N PRO A 79 24.04 -3.63 6.42
CA PRO A 79 24.93 -3.56 5.26
C PRO A 79 24.85 -4.81 4.37
N ASN A 80 24.27 -5.90 4.90
CA ASN A 80 24.05 -7.17 4.22
C ASN A 80 22.58 -7.35 3.82
N TRP A 81 21.82 -6.26 3.65
CA TRP A 81 20.42 -6.30 3.21
C TRP A 81 20.23 -7.13 1.93
N GLU A 82 21.25 -7.23 1.07
CA GLU A 82 21.20 -7.99 -0.17
C GLU A 82 21.17 -9.51 0.08
N GLN A 83 21.86 -10.00 1.11
CA GLN A 83 21.79 -11.39 1.54
C GLN A 83 20.56 -11.65 2.42
N ASN A 84 20.04 -10.61 3.08
CA ASN A 84 18.91 -10.66 4.01
C ASN A 84 17.66 -9.97 3.45
N ARG A 85 17.43 -9.98 2.13
CA ARG A 85 16.37 -9.18 1.49
C ARG A 85 15.01 -9.35 2.13
N GLN A 86 14.67 -10.60 2.43
CA GLN A 86 13.39 -11.02 2.98
C GLN A 86 13.11 -10.46 4.39
N LYS A 87 14.15 -10.03 5.13
CA LYS A 87 14.00 -9.34 6.43
C LYS A 87 13.15 -8.07 6.35
N LEU A 88 13.10 -7.43 5.18
CA LEU A 88 12.22 -6.29 4.93
C LEU A 88 10.76 -6.58 5.32
N ALA A 89 10.26 -7.80 5.05
CA ALA A 89 8.87 -8.17 5.30
C ALA A 89 8.47 -8.15 6.79
N ASP A 90 9.43 -8.12 7.71
CA ASP A 90 9.17 -8.02 9.14
C ASP A 90 9.14 -6.56 9.64
N CYS A 91 9.34 -5.58 8.76
CA CYS A 91 9.48 -4.17 9.09
C CYS A 91 8.24 -3.32 8.81
N ALA A 92 7.21 -3.90 8.19
CA ALA A 92 5.95 -3.23 7.95
C ALA A 92 5.26 -2.84 9.29
N ILE A 93 4.63 -1.68 9.30
CA ILE A 93 3.82 -1.20 10.44
C ILE A 93 2.36 -1.03 10.00
N GLY A 94 1.49 -0.70 10.95
CA GLY A 94 0.10 -0.34 10.63
C GLY A 94 -0.76 -1.52 10.24
N PHE A 95 -1.82 -1.25 9.48
CA PHE A 95 -2.80 -2.26 9.09
C PHE A 95 -2.21 -3.33 8.15
N GLY A 96 -1.24 -2.95 7.31
CA GLY A 96 -0.49 -3.85 6.44
C GLY A 96 0.69 -4.57 7.10
N LYS A 97 0.90 -4.46 8.42
CA LYS A 97 2.07 -5.06 9.11
C LYS A 97 2.24 -6.58 8.93
N ASN A 98 1.15 -7.27 8.57
CA ASN A 98 1.15 -8.72 8.33
C ASN A 98 1.34 -9.09 6.85
N ALA A 99 1.57 -8.12 5.96
CA ALA A 99 1.88 -8.38 4.57
C ALA A 99 3.27 -9.01 4.45
N ILE A 100 3.34 -10.35 4.45
CA ILE A 100 4.63 -11.07 4.40
C ILE A 100 5.20 -11.20 2.99
N GLY A 101 4.43 -10.85 1.96
CA GLY A 101 4.86 -10.98 0.56
C GLY A 101 5.36 -12.39 0.24
N GLY A 102 6.49 -12.46 -0.47
CA GLY A 102 7.20 -13.70 -0.77
C GLY A 102 8.30 -14.09 0.22
N ARG A 103 8.24 -13.64 1.48
CA ARG A 103 9.31 -13.85 2.49
C ARG A 103 9.72 -15.30 2.65
N ASP A 104 8.77 -16.22 2.61
CA ASP A 104 9.02 -17.65 2.84
C ASP A 104 9.25 -18.42 1.52
N GLY A 105 9.44 -17.68 0.43
CA GLY A 105 9.65 -18.16 -0.93
C GLY A 105 11.10 -18.17 -1.38
N LYS A 106 11.32 -18.63 -2.61
CA LYS A 106 12.63 -18.52 -3.27
C LYS A 106 12.79 -17.14 -3.89
N ILE A 107 14.05 -16.73 -4.08
CA ILE A 107 14.37 -15.55 -4.89
C ILE A 107 14.14 -15.91 -6.36
N TYR A 108 13.36 -15.08 -7.05
CA TYR A 108 13.21 -15.09 -8.51
C TYR A 108 13.92 -13.88 -9.08
N VAL A 109 14.78 -14.06 -10.09
CA VAL A 109 15.49 -12.95 -10.72
C VAL A 109 14.86 -12.67 -12.08
N VAL A 110 14.34 -11.45 -12.25
CA VAL A 110 13.90 -10.92 -13.55
C VAL A 110 15.14 -10.44 -14.31
N ASP A 111 15.35 -10.99 -15.49
CA ASP A 111 16.46 -10.66 -16.39
C ASP A 111 15.98 -10.23 -17.80
N ASP A 112 14.69 -10.39 -18.09
CA ASP A 112 14.04 -10.01 -19.34
C ASP A 112 12.90 -9.01 -19.12
N SER A 113 13.10 -7.80 -19.65
CA SER A 113 12.13 -6.69 -19.65
C SER A 113 11.43 -6.47 -21.00
N GLY A 114 11.85 -7.16 -22.07
CA GLY A 114 11.40 -6.89 -23.44
C GLY A 114 10.29 -7.81 -23.94
N ASN A 115 10.12 -8.99 -23.34
CA ASN A 115 9.21 -10.03 -23.84
C ASN A 115 7.96 -10.21 -22.99
N ASP A 116 7.25 -9.12 -22.65
CA ASP A 116 5.96 -9.26 -21.98
C ASP A 116 4.94 -9.96 -22.90
N ASP A 117 4.38 -11.08 -22.44
CA ASP A 117 3.31 -11.82 -23.10
C ASP A 117 2.19 -12.06 -22.07
N PRO A 118 1.04 -11.37 -22.20
CA PRO A 118 -0.07 -11.46 -21.24
C PRO A 118 -0.62 -12.87 -21.02
N VAL A 119 -0.48 -13.79 -21.97
CA VAL A 119 -1.05 -15.14 -21.92
C VAL A 119 0.01 -16.21 -21.71
N ASN A 120 1.20 -16.06 -22.27
CA ASN A 120 2.27 -17.05 -22.22
C ASN A 120 3.60 -16.44 -21.77
N PRO A 121 3.67 -15.86 -20.56
CA PRO A 121 4.88 -15.20 -20.08
C PRO A 121 6.01 -16.22 -19.92
N LYS A 122 7.22 -15.85 -20.35
CA LYS A 122 8.40 -16.72 -20.30
C LYS A 122 9.12 -16.61 -18.95
N PRO A 123 9.73 -17.70 -18.44
CA PRO A 123 10.69 -17.59 -17.35
C PRO A 123 11.76 -16.52 -17.64
N GLY A 124 12.15 -15.76 -16.62
CA GLY A 124 12.99 -14.56 -16.73
C GLY A 124 12.20 -13.25 -16.75
N THR A 125 10.90 -13.27 -17.09
CA THR A 125 10.05 -12.07 -17.12
C THR A 125 9.36 -11.80 -15.78
N LEU A 126 9.03 -10.53 -15.52
CA LEU A 126 8.26 -10.14 -14.33
C LEU A 126 6.88 -10.80 -14.30
N ARG A 127 6.17 -10.83 -15.44
CA ARG A 127 4.83 -11.45 -15.51
C ARG A 127 4.86 -12.93 -15.17
N HIS A 128 5.87 -13.66 -15.64
CA HIS A 128 6.00 -15.06 -15.25
C HIS A 128 6.20 -15.20 -13.73
N ALA A 129 7.03 -14.35 -13.13
CA ALA A 129 7.33 -14.41 -11.70
C ALA A 129 6.07 -14.18 -10.84
N VAL A 130 5.30 -13.13 -11.12
CA VAL A 130 4.20 -12.70 -10.25
C VAL A 130 3.00 -13.64 -10.25
N ILE A 131 2.82 -14.46 -11.30
CA ILE A 131 1.69 -15.38 -11.41
C ILE A 131 1.95 -16.75 -10.76
N GLN A 132 3.18 -17.07 -10.33
CA GLN A 132 3.47 -18.41 -9.81
C GLN A 132 2.65 -18.76 -8.56
N ASP A 133 2.38 -20.04 -8.34
CA ASP A 133 1.59 -20.51 -7.20
C ASP A 133 2.40 -20.40 -5.89
N GLU A 134 3.70 -20.71 -5.94
CA GLU A 134 4.57 -20.61 -4.77
C GLU A 134 4.85 -19.15 -4.36
N PRO A 135 5.16 -18.90 -3.08
CA PRO A 135 5.69 -17.62 -2.65
C PRO A 135 6.99 -17.28 -3.39
N LEU A 136 7.14 -16.04 -3.85
CA LEU A 136 8.36 -15.60 -4.54
C LEU A 136 8.80 -14.19 -4.10
N TRP A 137 10.09 -14.07 -3.81
CA TRP A 137 10.76 -12.78 -3.63
C TRP A 137 11.43 -12.38 -4.94
N ILE A 138 10.80 -11.47 -5.67
CA ILE A 138 11.15 -11.12 -7.04
C ILE A 138 12.12 -9.94 -7.03
N ILE A 139 13.32 -10.14 -7.57
CA ILE A 139 14.37 -9.13 -7.70
C ILE A 139 14.75 -8.95 -9.18
N PHE A 140 15.60 -7.95 -9.45
CA PHE A 140 15.96 -7.57 -10.81
C PHE A 140 17.47 -7.68 -11.02
N ALA A 141 17.87 -8.28 -12.14
CA ALA A 141 19.28 -8.52 -12.46
C ALA A 141 20.07 -7.23 -12.75
N LYS A 142 19.37 -6.20 -13.24
CA LYS A 142 19.92 -4.93 -13.72
C LYS A 142 18.82 -3.88 -13.77
N ASP A 143 19.22 -2.63 -13.98
CA ASP A 143 18.31 -1.53 -14.29
C ASP A 143 17.46 -1.89 -15.52
N MET A 144 16.17 -1.62 -15.45
CA MET A 144 15.25 -1.92 -16.55
C MET A 144 13.99 -1.08 -16.53
N ILE A 145 13.48 -0.84 -17.75
CA ILE A 145 12.16 -0.30 -18.00
C ILE A 145 11.30 -1.43 -18.55
N ILE A 146 10.23 -1.76 -17.84
CA ILE A 146 9.26 -2.80 -18.18
C ILE A 146 8.01 -2.11 -18.69
N THR A 147 7.77 -2.23 -20.00
CA THR A 147 6.51 -1.81 -20.61
C THR A 147 5.62 -3.02 -20.79
N LEU A 148 4.61 -3.11 -19.94
CA LEU A 148 3.63 -4.19 -19.99
C LEU A 148 2.67 -3.95 -21.17
N LYS A 149 2.19 -5.04 -21.76
CA LYS A 149 1.16 -4.99 -22.81
C LYS A 149 -0.26 -4.94 -22.23
N GLU A 150 -0.44 -5.55 -21.07
CA GLU A 150 -1.71 -5.66 -20.34
C GLU A 150 -1.46 -5.52 -18.83
N GLU A 151 -2.51 -5.30 -18.03
CA GLU A 151 -2.39 -5.24 -16.57
C GLU A 151 -1.54 -6.39 -16.02
N LEU A 152 -0.63 -6.10 -15.10
CA LEU A 152 0.16 -7.11 -14.40
C LEU A 152 -0.67 -7.67 -13.25
N ILE A 153 -1.53 -8.63 -13.58
CA ILE A 153 -2.27 -9.42 -12.58
C ILE A 153 -1.32 -10.40 -11.91
N MET A 154 -1.40 -10.50 -10.59
CA MET A 154 -0.49 -11.30 -9.78
C MET A 154 -1.21 -12.20 -8.79
N ASN A 155 -0.52 -13.28 -8.40
CA ASN A 155 -0.98 -14.22 -7.39
C ASN A 155 -0.57 -13.74 -5.97
N SER A 156 -1.10 -14.40 -4.94
CA SER A 156 -0.76 -14.15 -3.54
C SER A 156 0.71 -14.46 -3.22
N TYR A 157 1.21 -13.95 -2.09
CA TYR A 157 2.55 -14.23 -1.56
C TYR A 157 3.69 -13.82 -2.49
N LYS A 158 3.64 -12.58 -2.97
CA LYS A 158 4.64 -12.02 -3.88
C LYS A 158 5.27 -10.78 -3.29
N THR A 159 6.59 -10.68 -3.42
CA THR A 159 7.29 -9.41 -3.22
C THR A 159 7.92 -8.99 -4.53
N ILE A 160 7.66 -7.76 -4.97
CA ILE A 160 8.47 -7.08 -5.98
C ILE A 160 9.45 -6.18 -5.23
N ASP A 161 10.76 -6.47 -5.34
CA ASP A 161 11.83 -5.78 -4.62
C ASP A 161 12.83 -5.17 -5.61
N GLY A 162 12.72 -3.86 -5.84
CA GLY A 162 13.59 -3.10 -6.73
C GLY A 162 14.99 -2.82 -6.16
N ARG A 163 15.28 -3.11 -4.88
CA ARG A 163 16.57 -2.73 -4.27
C ARG A 163 17.74 -3.34 -5.02
N GLY A 164 18.71 -2.50 -5.39
CA GLY A 164 19.90 -2.89 -6.15
C GLY A 164 19.80 -2.71 -7.65
N ALA A 165 18.65 -2.25 -8.16
CA ALA A 165 18.44 -1.88 -9.56
C ALA A 165 17.48 -0.68 -9.67
N SER A 166 17.62 0.12 -10.71
CA SER A 166 16.63 1.13 -11.09
C SER A 166 15.57 0.46 -11.98
N VAL A 167 14.41 0.18 -11.39
CA VAL A 167 13.32 -0.53 -12.05
C VAL A 167 12.15 0.40 -12.29
N HIS A 168 11.68 0.44 -13.52
CA HIS A 168 10.55 1.25 -13.95
C HIS A 168 9.47 0.35 -14.56
N ILE A 169 8.24 0.42 -14.06
CA ILE A 169 7.05 -0.10 -14.74
C ILE A 169 6.35 1.10 -15.36
N ALA A 170 6.39 1.21 -16.68
CA ALA A 170 5.99 2.44 -17.35
C ALA A 170 5.55 2.28 -18.81
N ASN A 171 4.86 3.32 -19.30
CA ASN A 171 4.45 3.53 -20.70
C ASN A 171 3.37 2.57 -21.23
N GLY A 172 2.82 1.70 -20.38
CA GLY A 172 1.74 0.76 -20.66
C GLY A 172 0.89 0.54 -19.40
N PRO A 173 0.05 -0.50 -19.35
CA PRO A 173 -0.66 -0.86 -18.12
C PRO A 173 0.30 -1.19 -16.98
N CYS A 174 -0.18 -1.12 -15.74
CA CYS A 174 0.64 -1.30 -14.55
C CYS A 174 0.09 -2.41 -13.65
N ILE A 175 0.16 -2.27 -12.33
CA ILE A 175 0.00 -3.38 -11.37
C ILE A 175 -1.47 -3.53 -10.95
N THR A 176 -1.99 -4.76 -10.99
CA THR A 176 -3.33 -5.10 -10.51
C THR A 176 -3.29 -6.26 -9.51
N ILE A 177 -3.56 -5.96 -8.24
CA ILE A 177 -3.65 -6.89 -7.12
C ILE A 177 -5.14 -7.22 -6.92
N GLN A 178 -5.61 -8.30 -7.53
CA GLN A 178 -7.04 -8.63 -7.53
C GLN A 178 -7.33 -9.93 -6.78
N TYR A 179 -8.15 -9.84 -5.73
CA TYR A 179 -8.63 -10.97 -4.90
C TYR A 179 -7.51 -11.87 -4.34
N VAL A 180 -6.35 -11.27 -4.06
CA VAL A 180 -5.17 -11.95 -3.53
C VAL A 180 -4.70 -11.32 -2.23
N THR A 181 -3.81 -12.01 -1.52
CA THR A 181 -3.28 -11.57 -0.24
C THR A 181 -1.77 -11.68 -0.14
N ASN A 182 -1.18 -10.97 0.82
CA ASN A 182 0.23 -11.01 1.14
C ASN A 182 1.08 -10.58 -0.06
N VAL A 183 0.97 -9.31 -0.44
CA VAL A 183 1.77 -8.71 -1.51
C VAL A 183 2.56 -7.53 -0.97
N ILE A 184 3.84 -7.47 -1.33
CA ILE A 184 4.71 -6.32 -1.08
C ILE A 184 5.18 -5.77 -2.42
N ILE A 185 4.98 -4.47 -2.66
CA ILE A 185 5.55 -3.74 -3.79
C ILE A 185 6.54 -2.74 -3.21
N HIS A 186 7.84 -2.95 -3.47
CA HIS A 186 8.89 -2.21 -2.80
C HIS A 186 9.98 -1.71 -3.76
N GLY A 187 10.34 -0.43 -3.64
CA GLY A 187 11.58 0.10 -4.22
C GLY A 187 11.57 0.26 -5.74
N ILE A 188 10.40 0.45 -6.36
CA ILE A 188 10.28 0.59 -7.83
C ILE A 188 9.67 1.94 -8.24
N ASN A 189 9.89 2.32 -9.49
CA ASN A 189 9.29 3.50 -10.11
C ASN A 189 8.07 3.05 -10.95
N ILE A 190 6.93 3.71 -10.77
CA ILE A 190 5.67 3.40 -11.45
C ILE A 190 5.12 4.68 -12.05
N HIS A 191 5.15 4.81 -13.37
CA HIS A 191 4.77 6.08 -14.01
C HIS A 191 4.34 5.92 -15.46
N ASP A 192 3.66 6.94 -16.00
CA ASP A 192 3.16 6.90 -17.38
C ASP A 192 2.28 5.67 -17.64
N CYS A 193 1.53 5.23 -16.62
CA CYS A 193 0.63 4.10 -16.71
C CYS A 193 -0.52 4.43 -17.65
N LYS A 194 -0.90 3.46 -18.49
CA LYS A 194 -1.93 3.62 -19.52
C LYS A 194 -3.00 2.55 -19.37
N GLN A 195 -4.13 2.79 -20.00
CA GLN A 195 -5.17 1.78 -20.12
C GLN A 195 -4.67 0.60 -20.96
N GLY A 196 -4.96 -0.61 -20.50
CA GLY A 196 -4.88 -1.85 -21.28
C GLY A 196 -6.25 -2.52 -21.31
N GLY A 197 -6.36 -3.68 -21.94
CA GLY A 197 -7.53 -4.54 -21.87
C GLY A 197 -8.08 -4.91 -23.23
N ASN A 198 -9.27 -5.50 -23.22
CA ASN A 198 -9.84 -6.24 -24.34
C ASN A 198 -8.90 -7.35 -24.83
N ALA A 199 -8.32 -8.05 -23.86
CA ALA A 199 -7.33 -9.10 -24.07
C ALA A 199 -7.50 -10.23 -23.06
N MET A 200 -6.95 -11.39 -23.40
CA MET A 200 -6.76 -12.46 -22.44
C MET A 200 -5.52 -12.17 -21.60
N VAL A 201 -5.65 -12.26 -20.28
CA VAL A 201 -4.55 -12.01 -19.33
C VAL A 201 -4.46 -13.15 -18.33
N ARG A 202 -3.25 -13.65 -18.13
CA ARG A 202 -2.90 -14.71 -17.19
C ARG A 202 -2.72 -14.15 -15.78
N ASP A 203 -3.34 -14.81 -14.81
CA ASP A 203 -3.28 -14.47 -13.38
C ASP A 203 -2.64 -15.58 -12.53
N SER A 204 -2.53 -16.79 -13.07
CA SER A 204 -1.90 -17.95 -12.43
C SER A 204 -1.28 -18.90 -13.48
N PRO A 205 -0.51 -19.93 -13.09
CA PRO A 205 0.06 -20.86 -14.06
C PRO A 205 -1.01 -21.66 -14.82
N ARG A 206 -2.23 -21.75 -14.26
CA ARG A 206 -3.32 -22.60 -14.78
C ARG A 206 -4.52 -21.83 -15.29
N HIS A 207 -4.61 -20.54 -15.04
CA HIS A 207 -5.77 -19.73 -15.43
C HIS A 207 -5.34 -18.44 -16.14
N TYR A 208 -6.13 -18.06 -17.13
CA TYR A 208 -6.12 -16.75 -17.77
C TYR A 208 -7.54 -16.43 -18.19
N GLY A 209 -7.92 -15.15 -18.12
CA GLY A 209 -9.30 -14.69 -18.32
C GLY A 209 -9.36 -13.48 -19.23
N TRP A 210 -10.54 -13.21 -19.78
CA TRP A 210 -10.79 -11.99 -20.55
C TRP A 210 -10.83 -10.78 -19.62
N ARG A 211 -10.05 -9.74 -19.95
CA ARG A 211 -10.02 -8.46 -19.23
C ARG A 211 -10.63 -7.37 -20.10
N THR A 212 -11.53 -6.59 -19.52
CA THR A 212 -12.03 -5.35 -20.10
C THR A 212 -10.98 -4.25 -19.96
N VAL A 213 -11.28 -3.07 -20.50
CA VAL A 213 -10.40 -1.90 -20.39
C VAL A 213 -10.15 -1.56 -18.92
N SER A 214 -8.87 -1.43 -18.55
CA SER A 214 -8.43 -0.97 -17.23
C SER A 214 -8.41 0.56 -17.17
N ASP A 215 -8.50 1.12 -15.97
CA ASP A 215 -8.46 2.59 -15.78
C ASP A 215 -7.07 3.18 -16.04
N GLY A 216 -6.02 2.37 -15.91
CA GLY A 216 -4.62 2.78 -16.10
C GLY A 216 -4.00 3.38 -14.85
N ASP A 217 -4.37 2.84 -13.68
CA ASP A 217 -3.78 3.17 -12.39
C ASP A 217 -2.34 2.67 -12.27
N GLY A 218 -1.56 3.26 -11.37
CA GLY A 218 -0.23 2.75 -11.01
C GLY A 218 -0.30 1.40 -10.29
N VAL A 219 -1.02 1.36 -9.17
CA VAL A 219 -1.28 0.17 -8.36
C VAL A 219 -2.76 0.09 -8.05
N SER A 220 -3.47 -0.88 -8.65
CA SER A 220 -4.88 -1.14 -8.37
C SER A 220 -5.01 -2.34 -7.42
N ILE A 221 -5.69 -2.16 -6.29
CA ILE A 221 -5.95 -3.18 -5.26
C ILE A 221 -7.46 -3.42 -5.21
N PHE A 222 -7.87 -4.59 -5.69
CA PHE A 222 -9.27 -4.96 -5.85
C PHE A 222 -9.59 -6.17 -4.98
N GLY A 223 -10.33 -5.97 -3.88
CA GLY A 223 -10.63 -7.03 -2.91
C GLY A 223 -9.39 -7.73 -2.34
N GLY A 224 -8.27 -7.01 -2.23
CA GLY A 224 -7.00 -7.54 -1.72
C GLY A 224 -6.84 -7.34 -0.22
N ALA A 225 -6.04 -8.19 0.43
CA ALA A 225 -5.77 -8.08 1.87
C ALA A 225 -4.30 -8.32 2.23
N HIS A 226 -3.79 -7.65 3.27
CA HIS A 226 -2.38 -7.76 3.68
C HIS A 226 -1.44 -7.32 2.56
N ILE A 227 -1.55 -6.04 2.20
CA ILE A 227 -0.80 -5.42 1.11
C ILE A 227 0.10 -4.31 1.65
N TRP A 228 1.32 -4.23 1.15
CA TRP A 228 2.27 -3.17 1.52
C TRP A 228 2.89 -2.55 0.28
N VAL A 229 2.64 -1.27 0.06
CA VAL A 229 3.28 -0.47 -1.00
C VAL A 229 4.27 0.47 -0.35
N ASP A 230 5.55 0.20 -0.54
CA ASP A 230 6.65 0.83 0.21
C ASP A 230 7.74 1.37 -0.71
N HIS A 231 8.30 2.55 -0.41
CA HIS A 231 9.44 3.07 -1.16
C HIS A 231 9.24 3.05 -2.69
N CYS A 232 8.03 3.32 -3.17
CA CYS A 232 7.77 3.46 -4.60
C CYS A 232 7.77 4.94 -4.99
N SER A 233 8.27 5.24 -6.19
CA SER A 233 8.11 6.55 -6.81
C SER A 233 6.97 6.48 -7.82
N LEU A 234 5.91 7.26 -7.64
CA LEU A 234 4.71 7.21 -8.49
C LEU A 234 4.36 8.57 -9.10
N SER A 235 4.05 8.60 -10.40
CA SER A 235 3.68 9.84 -11.09
C SER A 235 2.99 9.62 -12.44
N ASN A 236 2.20 10.59 -12.89
CA ASN A 236 1.71 10.68 -14.27
C ASN A 236 1.02 9.41 -14.80
N CYS A 237 0.16 8.77 -14.01
CA CYS A 237 -0.68 7.65 -14.48
C CYS A 237 -1.92 8.18 -15.23
N ASN A 238 -2.66 7.29 -15.90
CA ASN A 238 -3.85 7.70 -16.66
C ASN A 238 -5.04 8.05 -15.74
N ASP A 239 -5.25 7.31 -14.64
CA ASP A 239 -6.28 7.63 -13.64
C ASP A 239 -5.71 7.80 -12.23
N GLY A 240 -5.62 6.76 -11.39
CA GLY A 240 -5.08 6.79 -10.03
C GLY A 240 -3.58 6.48 -9.93
N LEU A 241 -2.87 6.93 -8.89
CA LEU A 241 -1.56 6.35 -8.56
C LEU A 241 -1.73 5.05 -7.76
N ILE A 242 -2.53 5.09 -6.69
CA ILE A 242 -2.84 3.92 -5.85
C ILE A 242 -4.33 3.90 -5.52
N ASP A 243 -5.02 2.88 -6.00
CA ASP A 243 -6.44 2.69 -5.76
C ASP A 243 -6.69 1.40 -4.98
N ALA A 244 -7.49 1.47 -3.91
CA ALA A 244 -7.89 0.30 -3.13
C ALA A 244 -9.41 0.29 -2.94
N ILE A 245 -10.07 -0.74 -3.48
CA ILE A 245 -11.53 -0.78 -3.61
C ILE A 245 -12.06 -2.20 -3.37
N HIS A 246 -13.37 -2.37 -3.36
CA HIS A 246 -14.04 -3.68 -3.33
C HIS A 246 -13.71 -4.54 -2.09
N GLY A 247 -13.77 -3.94 -0.91
CA GLY A 247 -13.53 -4.62 0.36
C GLY A 247 -12.06 -4.87 0.67
N SER A 248 -11.14 -4.20 -0.05
CA SER A 248 -9.72 -4.27 0.24
C SER A 248 -9.41 -3.77 1.65
N THR A 249 -8.50 -4.42 2.37
CA THR A 249 -8.22 -4.09 3.77
C THR A 249 -6.84 -4.56 4.22
N ALA A 250 -6.43 -4.20 5.44
CA ALA A 250 -5.12 -4.52 5.98
C ALA A 250 -3.98 -4.05 5.05
N ILE A 251 -3.98 -2.75 4.74
CA ILE A 251 -3.05 -2.13 3.80
C ILE A 251 -2.16 -1.12 4.52
N THR A 252 -0.87 -1.10 4.18
CA THR A 252 0.05 0.00 4.52
C THR A 252 0.62 0.59 3.24
N ILE A 253 0.60 1.91 3.14
CA ILE A 253 1.21 2.68 2.06
C ILE A 253 2.24 3.59 2.73
N SER A 254 3.53 3.28 2.55
CA SER A 254 4.59 3.97 3.27
C SER A 254 5.79 4.36 2.44
N ASN A 255 6.51 5.41 2.88
CA ASN A 255 7.78 5.81 2.27
C ASN A 255 7.71 6.08 0.76
N ASN A 256 6.52 6.30 0.19
CA ASN A 256 6.39 6.55 -1.24
C ASN A 256 6.63 8.02 -1.56
N TYR A 257 7.16 8.29 -2.74
CA TYR A 257 7.25 9.64 -3.29
C TYR A 257 6.28 9.78 -4.46
N MET A 258 5.32 10.69 -4.34
CA MET A 258 4.27 10.88 -5.32
C MET A 258 4.32 12.30 -5.87
N THR A 259 4.30 12.45 -7.20
CA THR A 259 4.39 13.75 -7.87
C THR A 259 3.59 13.78 -9.17
N HIS A 260 3.35 14.99 -9.69
CA HIS A 260 2.84 15.23 -11.04
C HIS A 260 1.61 14.38 -11.40
N HIS A 261 0.53 14.52 -10.62
CA HIS A 261 -0.65 13.69 -10.78
C HIS A 261 -1.90 14.32 -10.17
N ASP A 262 -3.05 14.18 -10.85
CA ASP A 262 -4.32 14.75 -10.35
C ASP A 262 -4.93 13.90 -9.23
N LYS A 263 -5.34 12.67 -9.56
CA LYS A 263 -6.06 11.77 -8.67
C LYS A 263 -5.09 10.82 -7.98
N VAL A 264 -4.52 11.22 -6.84
CA VAL A 264 -3.40 10.48 -6.25
C VAL A 264 -3.79 9.11 -5.70
N MET A 265 -4.72 9.07 -4.74
CA MET A 265 -5.05 7.84 -4.02
C MET A 265 -6.53 7.76 -3.68
N LEU A 266 -7.23 6.76 -4.23
CA LEU A 266 -8.65 6.49 -3.95
C LEU A 266 -8.80 5.25 -3.06
N LEU A 267 -9.40 5.43 -1.88
CA LEU A 267 -9.65 4.36 -0.92
C LEU A 267 -11.16 4.18 -0.72
N GLY A 268 -11.73 3.22 -1.45
CA GLY A 268 -13.16 2.97 -1.60
C GLY A 268 -13.74 3.71 -2.80
N HIS A 269 -14.48 3.01 -3.67
CA HIS A 269 -14.92 3.54 -4.98
C HIS A 269 -16.34 4.13 -4.98
N SER A 270 -17.22 3.62 -4.12
CA SER A 270 -18.64 3.95 -4.12
C SER A 270 -19.14 4.17 -2.69
N ASP A 271 -19.95 5.21 -2.53
CA ASP A 271 -20.59 5.57 -1.26
C ASP A 271 -21.57 4.48 -0.77
N GLU A 272 -22.06 3.65 -1.68
CA GLU A 272 -23.03 2.58 -1.42
C GLU A 272 -22.38 1.20 -1.18
N TYR A 273 -21.08 1.06 -1.45
CA TYR A 273 -20.40 -0.24 -1.36
C TYR A 273 -19.99 -0.58 0.09
N THR A 274 -20.98 -0.98 0.87
CA THR A 274 -20.85 -1.16 2.33
C THR A 274 -19.78 -2.15 2.80
N GLN A 275 -19.25 -3.02 1.94
CA GLN A 275 -18.12 -3.88 2.31
C GLN A 275 -16.85 -3.07 2.62
N ASP A 276 -16.71 -1.87 2.03
CA ASP A 276 -15.57 -0.96 2.29
C ASP A 276 -15.59 -0.39 3.73
N LYS A 277 -16.67 -0.60 4.52
CA LYS A 277 -16.66 -0.29 5.96
C LYS A 277 -15.59 -1.07 6.74
N ASN A 278 -15.18 -2.23 6.22
CA ASN A 278 -14.12 -3.05 6.80
C ASN A 278 -12.72 -2.67 6.30
N MET A 279 -12.61 -1.70 5.40
CA MET A 279 -11.33 -1.22 4.88
C MET A 279 -10.54 -0.55 6.00
N GLN A 280 -9.28 -0.96 6.15
CA GLN A 280 -8.34 -0.37 7.09
C GLN A 280 -7.01 -0.10 6.39
N VAL A 281 -6.58 1.16 6.35
CA VAL A 281 -5.36 1.58 5.63
C VAL A 281 -4.52 2.51 6.49
N THR A 282 -3.22 2.23 6.56
CA THR A 282 -2.21 3.12 7.16
C THR A 282 -1.45 3.84 6.04
N ILE A 283 -1.44 5.16 6.06
CA ILE A 283 -0.69 6.02 5.13
C ILE A 283 0.40 6.71 5.97
N ALA A 284 1.65 6.29 5.82
CA ALA A 284 2.72 6.71 6.72
C ALA A 284 4.04 7.09 6.03
N PHE A 285 4.68 8.19 6.44
CA PHE A 285 6.00 8.59 5.94
C PHE A 285 6.11 8.79 4.42
N ASN A 286 4.99 9.01 3.73
CA ASN A 286 5.00 9.35 2.32
C ASN A 286 5.37 10.82 2.15
N HIS A 287 5.97 11.15 1.01
CA HIS A 287 6.14 12.52 0.57
C HIS A 287 5.21 12.78 -0.63
N PHE A 288 4.20 13.61 -0.38
CA PHE A 288 3.31 14.16 -1.39
C PHE A 288 3.96 15.44 -1.94
N GLY A 289 4.62 15.26 -3.08
CA GLY A 289 5.50 16.21 -3.72
C GLY A 289 4.80 17.13 -4.72
N GLU A 290 5.59 17.76 -5.57
CA GLU A 290 5.12 18.76 -6.53
C GLU A 290 4.14 18.23 -7.58
N GLY A 291 3.31 19.13 -8.12
CA GLY A 291 2.38 18.82 -9.21
C GLY A 291 1.23 17.88 -8.82
N LEU A 292 0.96 17.68 -7.54
CA LEU A 292 -0.20 16.93 -7.07
C LEU A 292 -1.43 17.84 -6.96
N VAL A 293 -2.60 17.35 -7.38
CA VAL A 293 -3.85 18.14 -7.31
C VAL A 293 -4.66 17.78 -6.07
N GLN A 294 -4.98 16.50 -5.87
CA GLN A 294 -5.95 16.04 -4.86
C GLN A 294 -5.81 14.56 -4.46
N ARG A 295 -6.65 14.12 -3.51
CA ARG A 295 -6.82 12.72 -3.08
C ARG A 295 -5.59 12.10 -2.43
N MET A 296 -5.07 12.71 -1.37
CA MET A 296 -3.89 12.23 -0.62
C MET A 296 -4.20 11.90 0.86
N PRO A 297 -5.16 11.01 1.18
CA PRO A 297 -6.03 10.21 0.31
C PRO A 297 -7.42 10.84 0.08
N ARG A 298 -8.22 10.26 -0.84
CA ARG A 298 -9.69 10.36 -0.83
C ARG A 298 -10.31 9.06 -0.31
N CYS A 299 -11.04 9.12 0.79
CA CYS A 299 -11.52 7.96 1.53
C CYS A 299 -13.04 7.80 1.53
N ARG A 300 -13.51 6.56 1.63
CA ARG A 300 -14.92 6.23 1.85
C ARG A 300 -15.10 5.12 2.88
N LEU A 301 -16.11 5.25 3.74
CA LEU A 301 -16.62 4.24 4.68
C LEU A 301 -15.65 3.72 5.77
N GLY A 302 -14.46 3.26 5.40
CA GLY A 302 -13.51 2.56 6.25
C GLY A 302 -12.77 3.43 7.28
N TYR A 303 -11.65 2.89 7.75
CA TYR A 303 -10.81 3.48 8.79
C TYR A 303 -9.39 3.77 8.28
N PHE A 304 -8.96 5.02 8.41
CA PHE A 304 -7.74 5.52 7.79
C PHE A 304 -6.84 6.20 8.82
N HIS A 305 -5.61 5.71 8.96
CA HIS A 305 -4.59 6.33 9.81
C HIS A 305 -3.56 7.02 8.92
N VAL A 306 -3.57 8.35 8.92
CA VAL A 306 -2.68 9.19 8.12
C VAL A 306 -1.65 9.80 9.05
N VAL A 307 -0.41 9.29 9.03
CA VAL A 307 0.58 9.60 10.07
C VAL A 307 1.95 9.97 9.53
N ASN A 308 2.51 11.09 10.00
CA ASN A 308 3.87 11.55 9.66
C ASN A 308 4.21 11.63 8.15
N ASN A 309 3.24 11.99 7.31
CA ASN A 309 3.47 12.27 5.89
C ASN A 309 3.83 13.76 5.68
N ASP A 310 4.67 14.03 4.68
CA ASP A 310 5.02 15.40 4.26
C ASP A 310 4.21 15.81 3.04
N TYR A 311 3.35 16.80 3.20
CA TYR A 311 2.52 17.39 2.15
C TYR A 311 3.12 18.73 1.79
N THR A 312 3.80 18.77 0.65
CA THR A 312 4.48 19.98 0.19
C THR A 312 3.70 20.72 -0.88
N HIS A 313 2.82 20.03 -1.60
CA HIS A 313 1.95 20.61 -2.62
C HIS A 313 0.61 19.88 -2.66
N TRP A 314 -0.42 20.65 -3.02
CA TRP A 314 -1.71 20.21 -3.54
C TRP A 314 -2.29 21.36 -4.36
N GLU A 315 -3.24 21.14 -5.24
CA GLU A 315 -3.89 22.26 -5.96
C GLU A 315 -5.32 22.47 -5.48
N MET A 316 -6.01 21.40 -5.08
CA MET A 316 -7.40 21.46 -4.63
C MET A 316 -7.56 21.18 -3.14
N TYR A 317 -7.13 20.01 -2.68
CA TYR A 317 -7.13 19.61 -1.27
C TYR A 317 -6.11 18.49 -1.04
N ALA A 318 -5.70 18.27 0.20
CA ALA A 318 -4.83 17.13 0.54
C ALA A 318 -5.66 15.89 0.90
N ILE A 319 -6.47 15.96 1.96
CA ILE A 319 -7.22 14.82 2.50
C ILE A 319 -8.70 15.03 2.23
N GLY A 320 -9.37 14.04 1.65
CA GLY A 320 -10.80 14.14 1.36
C GLY A 320 -11.56 12.85 1.57
N GLY A 321 -12.87 12.90 1.39
CA GLY A 321 -13.71 11.71 1.48
C GLY A 321 -15.20 11.99 1.42
N SER A 322 -15.96 10.92 1.18
CA SER A 322 -17.43 10.89 1.14
C SER A 322 -17.92 9.62 1.87
N ALA A 323 -19.20 9.56 2.22
CA ALA A 323 -19.81 8.41 2.90
C ALA A 323 -19.13 8.01 4.23
N ASN A 324 -18.96 8.99 5.14
CA ASN A 324 -18.59 8.76 6.55
C ASN A 324 -17.33 7.90 6.80
N PRO A 325 -16.17 8.19 6.18
CA PRO A 325 -14.92 7.54 6.55
C PRO A 325 -14.45 8.05 7.92
N THR A 326 -13.75 7.20 8.67
CA THR A 326 -12.99 7.64 9.85
C THR A 326 -11.57 7.98 9.43
N ILE A 327 -11.16 9.24 9.58
CA ILE A 327 -9.83 9.71 9.21
C ILE A 327 -9.12 10.25 10.45
N ASN A 328 -7.98 9.65 10.77
CA ASN A 328 -7.13 10.06 11.88
C ASN A 328 -5.80 10.59 11.34
N SER A 329 -5.69 11.92 11.24
CA SER A 329 -4.46 12.64 10.87
C SER A 329 -3.61 12.87 12.12
N GLN A 330 -2.37 12.37 12.12
CA GLN A 330 -1.45 12.51 13.26
C GLN A 330 -0.03 12.89 12.84
N GLY A 331 0.48 13.99 13.39
CA GLY A 331 1.89 14.39 13.24
C GLY A 331 2.33 14.60 11.78
N ASN A 332 1.42 14.85 10.85
CA ASN A 332 1.74 15.18 9.46
C ASN A 332 2.26 16.62 9.36
N ARG A 333 2.88 16.94 8.23
CA ARG A 333 3.28 18.31 7.90
C ARG A 333 2.58 18.75 6.62
N PHE A 334 1.82 19.84 6.70
CA PHE A 334 1.06 20.42 5.59
C PHE A 334 1.57 21.80 5.26
N VAL A 335 2.19 21.98 4.09
CA VAL A 335 2.59 23.28 3.57
C VAL A 335 1.58 23.69 2.51
N ALA A 336 0.66 24.58 2.89
CA ALA A 336 -0.34 25.03 1.94
C ALA A 336 0.29 25.75 0.74
N PRO A 337 -0.26 25.58 -0.47
CA PRO A 337 0.07 26.39 -1.64
C PRO A 337 -0.10 27.87 -1.37
N ASN A 338 0.50 28.73 -2.20
CA ASN A 338 0.30 30.18 -2.07
C ASN A 338 -1.10 30.64 -2.49
N ASP A 339 -1.85 29.82 -3.21
CA ASP A 339 -3.25 30.10 -3.52
C ASP A 339 -4.07 30.22 -2.23
N ARG A 340 -4.82 31.32 -2.11
CA ARG A 340 -5.70 31.60 -0.98
C ARG A 340 -6.91 30.65 -0.90
N PHE A 341 -7.27 30.01 -2.02
CA PHE A 341 -8.42 29.11 -2.07
C PHE A 341 -8.06 27.65 -1.75
N SER A 342 -6.77 27.33 -1.68
CA SER A 342 -6.28 25.96 -1.43
C SER A 342 -5.62 25.84 -0.05
N LYS A 343 -6.15 26.57 0.95
CA LYS A 343 -5.62 26.56 2.33
C LYS A 343 -6.19 25.44 3.19
N GLU A 344 -7.41 25.01 2.90
CA GLU A 344 -8.02 23.91 3.64
C GLU A 344 -7.38 22.59 3.22
N VAL A 345 -6.87 21.84 4.19
CA VAL A 345 -6.31 20.50 4.00
C VAL A 345 -7.41 19.51 3.64
N THR A 346 -8.59 19.69 4.22
CA THR A 346 -9.73 18.78 4.21
C THR A 346 -10.76 19.09 3.13
N LYS A 347 -11.34 18.06 2.52
CA LYS A 347 -12.50 18.18 1.62
C LYS A 347 -13.55 17.10 1.90
N HIS A 348 -14.64 17.50 2.54
CA HIS A 348 -15.83 16.66 2.71
C HIS A 348 -16.65 16.67 1.42
N GLU A 349 -16.51 15.62 0.61
CA GLU A 349 -17.16 15.50 -0.69
C GLU A 349 -18.59 15.00 -0.55
N ASP A 350 -19.46 15.46 -1.45
CA ASP A 350 -20.81 14.92 -1.68
C ASP A 350 -21.74 14.91 -0.45
N ALA A 351 -21.42 15.70 0.59
CA ALA A 351 -22.19 15.79 1.83
C ALA A 351 -22.36 17.24 2.30
N ALA A 352 -23.54 17.56 2.83
CA ALA A 352 -23.78 18.84 3.49
C ALA A 352 -23.15 18.88 4.89
N GLU A 353 -22.84 20.07 5.41
CA GLU A 353 -22.28 20.24 6.76
C GLU A 353 -23.12 19.58 7.87
N SER A 354 -24.45 19.60 7.73
CA SER A 354 -25.34 18.91 8.66
C SER A 354 -25.07 17.41 8.79
N GLU A 355 -24.51 16.80 7.75
CA GLU A 355 -24.15 15.39 7.67
C GLU A 355 -22.70 15.17 8.07
N TRP A 356 -21.74 15.77 7.35
CA TRP A 356 -20.32 15.46 7.52
C TRP A 356 -19.76 15.89 8.86
N LYS A 357 -20.38 16.86 9.55
CA LYS A 357 -19.99 17.22 10.92
C LYS A 357 -20.04 16.06 11.92
N ASN A 358 -20.79 15.00 11.59
CA ASN A 358 -20.90 13.79 12.41
C ASN A 358 -19.88 12.71 12.04
N TRP A 359 -19.13 12.88 10.94
CA TRP A 359 -18.05 11.98 10.55
C TRP A 359 -16.87 12.14 11.50
N ASN A 360 -16.03 11.11 11.64
CA ASN A 360 -14.90 11.16 12.58
C ASN A 360 -13.62 11.57 11.85
N TRP A 361 -13.39 12.87 11.66
CA TRP A 361 -12.15 13.40 11.10
C TRP A 361 -11.37 14.14 12.15
N ARG A 362 -10.19 13.62 12.48
CA ARG A 362 -9.36 14.07 13.60
C ARG A 362 -8.00 14.53 13.10
N SER A 363 -7.48 15.57 13.73
CA SER A 363 -6.12 16.09 13.51
C SER A 363 -5.44 16.28 14.86
N GLU A 364 -4.23 15.73 15.00
CA GLU A 364 -3.49 15.76 16.26
C GLU A 364 -1.98 15.87 16.01
N GLY A 365 -1.35 16.91 16.56
CA GLY A 365 0.10 17.12 16.41
C GLY A 365 0.56 17.50 14.99
N ASP A 366 -0.38 17.73 14.07
CA ASP A 366 -0.08 18.15 12.70
C ASP A 366 0.56 19.56 12.67
N MET A 367 1.53 19.75 11.77
CA MET A 367 2.12 21.05 11.49
C MET A 367 1.44 21.68 10.28
N LEU A 368 0.75 22.79 10.52
CA LEU A 368 0.03 23.54 9.49
C LEU A 368 0.82 24.80 9.12
N VAL A 369 1.33 24.86 7.90
CA VAL A 369 2.24 25.91 7.40
C VAL A 369 1.58 26.69 6.26
N ASN A 370 1.96 27.97 6.12
CA ASN A 370 1.47 28.86 5.06
C ASN A 370 -0.05 29.06 5.04
N GLY A 371 -0.67 29.10 6.23
CA GLY A 371 -2.12 29.29 6.38
C GLY A 371 -2.94 28.02 6.16
N ALA A 372 -2.30 26.84 6.07
CA ALA A 372 -3.01 25.57 6.09
C ALA A 372 -3.93 25.47 7.32
N PHE A 373 -5.09 24.85 7.17
CA PHE A 373 -5.93 24.47 8.29
C PHE A 373 -6.68 23.17 8.03
N PHE A 374 -7.06 22.47 9.10
CA PHE A 374 -7.78 21.20 9.06
C PHE A 374 -9.16 21.38 9.71
N THR A 375 -10.23 21.06 9.00
CA THR A 375 -11.60 21.11 9.52
C THR A 375 -11.97 19.76 10.14
N ALA A 376 -11.82 19.64 11.45
CA ALA A 376 -12.16 18.42 12.19
C ALA A 376 -13.68 18.27 12.37
N SER A 377 -14.14 17.02 12.53
CA SER A 377 -15.55 16.67 12.70
C SER A 377 -15.73 15.48 13.65
N GLY A 378 -16.97 15.28 14.12
CA GLY A 378 -17.36 14.14 14.94
C GLY A 378 -17.26 14.40 16.45
N ALA A 379 -17.57 13.37 17.24
CA ALA A 379 -17.69 13.47 18.70
C ALA A 379 -16.34 13.57 19.45
N GLY A 380 -15.24 13.89 18.76
CA GLY A 380 -13.89 13.84 19.30
C GLY A 380 -13.35 12.40 19.42
N ALA A 381 -12.18 12.26 20.05
CA ALA A 381 -11.53 10.97 20.28
C ALA A 381 -12.32 10.11 21.29
N SER A 382 -12.50 8.82 21.00
CA SER A 382 -12.91 7.85 22.03
C SER A 382 -11.84 7.80 23.14
N SER A 383 -12.21 7.40 24.36
CA SER A 383 -11.24 7.27 25.47
C SER A 383 -10.13 6.24 25.21
N SER A 384 -10.31 5.36 24.22
CA SER A 384 -9.28 4.45 23.70
C SER A 384 -8.35 5.14 22.70
N TYR A 385 -8.86 5.96 21.78
CA TYR A 385 -8.05 6.76 20.85
C TYR A 385 -7.22 7.81 21.61
N ALA A 386 -7.82 8.51 22.58
CA ALA A 386 -7.11 9.51 23.41
C ALA A 386 -5.98 8.88 24.26
N ARG A 387 -6.13 7.61 24.65
CA ARG A 387 -5.03 6.84 25.29
C ARG A 387 -3.98 6.41 24.27
N ALA A 388 -4.38 6.02 23.07
CA ALA A 388 -3.48 5.71 21.96
C ALA A 388 -2.60 6.89 21.56
N SER A 389 -3.16 8.09 21.63
CA SER A 389 -2.51 9.31 21.20
C SER A 389 -1.67 9.99 22.29
N SER A 390 -1.85 9.61 23.55
CA SER A 390 -1.13 10.17 24.71
C SER A 390 0.40 10.03 24.64
N LEU A 391 0.94 9.16 23.77
CA LEU A 391 2.34 9.18 23.29
C LEU A 391 2.36 8.84 21.79
N SER A 392 2.43 9.89 20.98
CA SER A 392 1.88 10.04 19.63
C SER A 392 2.89 9.80 18.50
N ALA A 393 2.45 9.97 17.24
CA ALA A 393 3.27 10.14 16.05
C ALA A 393 4.58 10.93 16.27
N ARG A 394 5.57 10.79 15.38
CA ARG A 394 6.78 11.64 15.43
C ARG A 394 6.37 13.12 15.46
N PRO A 395 7.11 13.98 16.18
CA PRO A 395 6.90 15.42 16.08
C PRO A 395 6.87 15.85 14.61
N SER A 396 5.84 16.59 14.21
CA SER A 396 5.65 17.04 12.83
C SER A 396 6.81 17.90 12.30
N SER A 397 7.61 18.49 13.20
CA SER A 397 8.86 19.19 12.87
C SER A 397 9.96 18.28 12.31
N LEU A 398 9.89 16.96 12.56
CA LEU A 398 10.85 15.98 12.04
C LEU A 398 10.39 15.37 10.71
N VAL A 399 9.14 15.56 10.31
CA VAL A 399 8.54 14.91 9.13
C VAL A 399 9.40 15.08 7.89
N ALA A 400 9.76 16.33 7.55
CA ALA A 400 10.61 16.61 6.39
C ALA A 400 11.95 15.85 6.40
N SER A 401 12.52 15.57 7.58
CA SER A 401 13.78 14.82 7.73
C SER A 401 13.60 13.31 7.64
N ILE A 402 12.48 12.77 8.12
CA ILE A 402 12.22 11.32 8.14
C ILE A 402 11.59 10.83 6.82
N THR A 403 11.09 11.74 5.99
CA THR A 403 10.58 11.47 4.63
C THR A 403 11.55 11.92 3.53
N THR A 404 12.78 12.37 3.86
CA THR A 404 13.76 12.82 2.85
C THR A 404 14.14 11.73 1.85
N SER A 405 14.00 10.46 2.24
CA SER A 405 14.32 9.29 1.41
C SER A 405 13.08 8.57 0.88
N SER A 406 11.90 9.20 0.90
CA SER A 406 10.71 8.62 0.29
C SER A 406 10.94 8.40 -1.21
N GLY A 407 10.31 7.37 -1.78
CA GLY A 407 10.48 6.94 -3.16
C GLY A 407 11.42 5.75 -3.31
N ALA A 408 11.64 5.34 -4.56
CA ALA A 408 12.53 4.24 -4.92
C ALA A 408 13.98 4.52 -4.48
N LEU A 409 14.56 3.57 -3.75
CA LEU A 409 15.90 3.71 -3.17
C LEU A 409 16.99 3.21 -4.12
N LEU A 410 18.11 3.94 -4.14
CA LEU A 410 19.33 3.53 -4.83
C LEU A 410 20.25 2.73 -3.90
N CYS A 411 19.84 1.51 -3.54
CA CYS A 411 20.64 0.63 -2.69
C CYS A 411 21.86 0.08 -3.44
N LYS A 412 23.05 0.12 -2.81
CA LYS A 412 24.26 -0.51 -3.34
C LYS A 412 24.61 -1.77 -2.56
N LYS A 413 25.06 -2.81 -3.28
CA LYS A 413 25.51 -4.06 -2.65
C LYS A 413 26.74 -3.81 -1.78
N GLY A 414 26.78 -4.42 -0.60
CA GLY A 414 27.90 -4.31 0.34
C GLY A 414 27.95 -3.01 1.13
N SER A 415 26.92 -2.18 1.05
CA SER A 415 26.72 -1.01 1.92
C SER A 415 25.29 -1.01 2.46
N PRO A 416 25.01 -0.29 3.56
CA PRO A 416 23.65 0.07 3.90
C PRO A 416 22.94 0.67 2.69
N CYS A 417 21.65 0.36 2.56
CA CYS A 417 20.78 1.21 1.76
C CYS A 417 20.46 2.49 2.57
#